data_AF-A0A843CS03-F1
#
_entry.id   AF-A0A843CS03-F1
#
_cell.length_a   1.000
_cell.length_b   1.000
_cell.length_c   1.000
_cell.angle_alpha   90.00
_cell.angle_beta   90.00
_cell.angle_gamma   90.00
#
_symmetry.space_group_name_H-M   'P 1'
#
loop_
_entity.id
_entity.type
_entity.pdbx_description
1 polymer ?
#
loop_
_entity_poly.entity_id
_entity_poly.type
_entity_poly.pdbx_seq_one_letter_code
_entity_poly.pdbx_strand_id
1 'polypeptide(L)'
;MLFADAGTPNYLAGPFGDDDRRHENRPGLEEALWLLGIFVKTGKIKLTRDYHELPLSQIRTLILSTHPSTQDQTDKLEMAARGLAPGLAAGTRLAFAGLCRPNYTSLLKATIEQYGGVKMGVDTHLYYLPMFWSGEGVQEFREKPKILAGFEGPIPS
;
A
#
# COMPACT_ATOMS: atom_id res chain seq x y z
N MET A 1 -1.27 0.72 -4.47
CA MET A 1 -1.90 0.37 -3.18
C MET A 1 -2.63 -0.97 -3.33
N LEU A 2 -2.05 -2.10 -2.91
CA LEU A 2 -2.62 -3.45 -3.11
C LEU A 2 -3.38 -3.93 -1.85
N PHE A 3 -4.49 -4.63 -2.02
CA PHE A 3 -5.34 -5.16 -0.93
C PHE A 3 -5.60 -6.66 -1.14
N ALA A 4 -5.78 -7.43 -0.07
CA ALA A 4 -6.18 -8.85 -0.09
C ALA A 4 -6.97 -9.24 1.17
N ASP A 5 -8.22 -9.68 0.99
CA ASP A 5 -8.95 -10.56 1.93
C ASP A 5 -9.90 -11.49 1.14
N ALA A 6 -10.19 -12.69 1.66
CA ALA A 6 -11.00 -13.68 0.95
C ALA A 6 -12.49 -13.28 0.94
N GLY A 7 -13.09 -13.14 -0.25
CA GLY A 7 -14.52 -12.84 -0.43
C GLY A 7 -14.86 -11.39 -0.76
N THR A 8 -13.90 -10.48 -0.70
CA THR A 8 -14.05 -9.06 -1.08
C THR A 8 -13.14 -8.77 -2.28
N PRO A 9 -13.60 -8.08 -3.34
CA PRO A 9 -12.72 -7.71 -4.45
C PRO A 9 -11.58 -6.83 -3.93
N ASN A 10 -10.37 -7.07 -4.44
CA ASN A 10 -9.21 -6.26 -4.08
C ASN A 10 -9.30 -4.92 -4.79
N TYR A 11 -9.03 -3.85 -4.08
CA TYR A 11 -8.96 -2.53 -4.69
C TYR A 11 -7.52 -2.24 -5.09
N LEU A 12 -7.33 -1.42 -6.10
CA LEU A 12 -6.03 -0.87 -6.43
C LEU A 12 -6.30 0.60 -6.77
N ALA A 13 -5.84 1.49 -5.89
CA ALA A 13 -5.98 2.94 -6.04
C ALA A 13 -4.64 3.60 -6.40
N GLY A 14 -4.66 4.51 -7.37
CA GLY A 14 -3.50 5.30 -7.78
C GLY A 14 -3.47 5.64 -9.26
N PRO A 15 -2.43 6.36 -9.72
CA PRO A 15 -2.22 6.59 -11.14
C PRO A 15 -1.82 5.25 -11.79
N PHE A 16 -2.72 4.69 -12.60
CA PHE A 16 -2.42 3.56 -13.48
C PHE A 16 -2.20 4.09 -14.90
N GLY A 17 -0.96 4.02 -15.39
CA GLY A 17 -0.56 4.51 -16.71
C GLY A 17 0.94 4.76 -16.81
N ASP A 18 1.41 5.08 -18.03
CA ASP A 18 2.80 5.45 -18.32
C ASP A 18 3.28 6.59 -17.42
N ASP A 19 4.38 6.41 -16.71
CA ASP A 19 5.05 7.47 -15.94
C ASP A 19 6.09 8.25 -16.79
N ASP A 20 5.94 8.19 -18.12
CA ASP A 20 6.86 8.70 -19.16
C ASP A 20 8.29 8.12 -19.09
N ARG A 21 8.59 7.17 -18.19
CA ARG A 21 9.91 6.53 -18.13
C ARG A 21 9.97 5.38 -19.13
N ARG A 22 11.03 5.36 -19.94
CA ARG A 22 11.37 4.19 -20.77
C ARG A 22 11.66 2.99 -19.86
N HIS A 23 10.79 2.00 -19.90
CA HIS A 23 10.94 0.74 -19.17
C HIS A 23 11.75 -0.29 -19.96
N GLU A 24 12.90 0.11 -20.51
CA GLU A 24 13.79 -0.82 -21.23
C GLU A 24 14.34 -1.88 -20.24
N ASN A 25 14.29 -3.16 -20.62
CA ASN A 25 14.83 -4.33 -19.87
C ASN A 25 14.16 -4.68 -18.52
N ARG A 26 12.83 -4.58 -18.40
CA ARG A 26 12.09 -5.02 -17.20
C ARG A 26 11.04 -6.10 -17.51
N PRO A 27 11.45 -7.37 -17.75
CA PRO A 27 10.53 -8.44 -18.12
C PRO A 27 9.44 -8.70 -17.06
N GLY A 28 9.73 -8.47 -15.77
CA GLY A 28 8.73 -8.60 -14.72
C GLY A 28 7.62 -7.55 -14.77
N LEU A 29 7.85 -6.39 -15.40
CA LEU A 29 6.82 -5.34 -15.51
C LEU A 29 5.73 -5.70 -16.50
N GLU A 30 6.12 -6.24 -17.64
CA GLU A 30 5.16 -6.76 -18.62
C GLU A 30 4.36 -7.91 -18.00
N GLU A 31 5.02 -8.82 -17.28
CA GLU A 31 4.37 -9.90 -16.54
C GLU A 31 3.36 -9.36 -15.51
N ALA A 32 3.76 -8.39 -14.68
CA ALA A 32 2.92 -7.80 -13.65
C ALA A 32 1.70 -7.06 -14.24
N LEU A 33 1.89 -6.29 -15.31
CA LEU A 33 0.81 -5.60 -16.02
C LEU A 33 -0.15 -6.59 -16.70
N TRP A 34 0.38 -7.66 -17.29
CA TRP A 34 -0.43 -8.73 -17.86
C TRP A 34 -1.28 -9.44 -16.80
N LEU A 35 -0.68 -9.82 -15.67
CA LEU A 35 -1.40 -10.42 -14.53
C LEU A 35 -2.46 -9.46 -13.98
N LEU A 36 -2.14 -8.17 -13.82
CA LEU A 36 -3.11 -7.16 -13.42
C LEU A 36 -4.30 -7.12 -14.37
N GLY A 37 -4.05 -7.14 -15.68
CA GLY A 37 -5.09 -7.21 -16.71
C GLY A 37 -6.01 -8.42 -16.55
N ILE A 38 -5.46 -9.60 -16.23
CA ILE A 38 -6.25 -10.82 -15.94
C ILE A 38 -7.11 -10.63 -14.69
N PHE A 39 -6.53 -10.14 -13.60
CA PHE A 39 -7.25 -9.97 -12.34
C PHE A 39 -8.35 -8.91 -12.42
N VAL A 40 -8.15 -7.86 -13.21
CA VAL A 40 -9.19 -6.86 -13.50
C VAL A 40 -10.31 -7.48 -14.35
N LYS A 41 -9.98 -8.18 -15.44
CA LYS A 41 -10.97 -8.86 -16.30
C LYS A 41 -11.80 -9.91 -15.56
N THR A 42 -11.21 -10.59 -14.59
CA THR A 42 -11.87 -11.62 -13.77
C THR A 42 -12.61 -11.03 -12.57
N GLY A 43 -12.62 -9.70 -12.38
CA GLY A 43 -13.31 -9.02 -11.28
C GLY A 43 -12.64 -9.21 -9.91
N LYS A 44 -11.46 -9.83 -9.85
CA LYS A 44 -10.69 -10.03 -8.62
C LYS A 44 -10.03 -8.74 -8.13
N ILE A 45 -9.71 -7.82 -9.05
CA ILE A 45 -9.20 -6.48 -8.75
C ILE A 45 -10.13 -5.41 -9.35
N LYS A 46 -10.48 -4.40 -8.56
CA LYS A 46 -11.12 -3.15 -8.98
C LYS A 46 -10.09 -2.02 -8.99
N LEU A 47 -9.89 -1.40 -10.15
CA LEU A 47 -9.06 -0.21 -10.27
C LEU A 47 -9.88 1.03 -9.95
N THR A 48 -9.32 1.95 -9.17
CA THR A 48 -9.84 3.32 -9.05
C THR A 48 -8.70 4.34 -9.11
N ARG A 49 -8.94 5.48 -9.74
CA ARG A 49 -7.96 6.58 -9.74
C ARG A 49 -8.06 7.43 -8.48
N ASP A 50 -9.17 7.32 -7.75
CA ASP A 50 -9.46 8.12 -6.58
C ASP A 50 -9.57 7.22 -5.34
N TYR A 51 -8.67 7.43 -4.37
CA TYR A 51 -8.69 6.66 -3.14
C TYR A 51 -9.89 7.00 -2.24
N HIS A 52 -10.62 8.09 -2.50
CA HIS A 52 -11.87 8.42 -1.81
C HIS A 52 -13.02 7.45 -2.17
N GLU A 53 -12.91 6.71 -3.27
CA GLU A 53 -13.90 5.70 -3.67
C GLU A 53 -13.71 4.36 -2.94
N LEU A 54 -12.64 4.22 -2.14
CA LEU A 54 -12.35 3.00 -1.42
C LEU A 54 -13.39 2.75 -0.31
N PRO A 55 -13.94 1.54 -0.18
CA PRO A 55 -14.83 1.19 0.93
C PRO A 55 -13.99 0.93 2.20
N LEU A 56 -13.35 1.97 2.74
CA LEU A 56 -12.34 1.89 3.80
C LEU A 56 -12.83 1.15 5.07
N SER A 57 -14.12 1.23 5.38
CA SER A 57 -14.72 0.52 6.52
C SER A 57 -14.74 -1.01 6.36
N GLN A 58 -14.61 -1.53 5.13
CA GLN A 58 -14.59 -2.96 4.81
C GLN A 58 -13.17 -3.49 4.57
N ILE A 59 -12.18 -2.60 4.59
CA ILE A 59 -10.79 -2.92 4.26
C ILE A 59 -10.09 -3.43 5.51
N ARG A 60 -9.59 -4.67 5.47
CA ARG A 60 -8.80 -5.25 6.57
C ARG A 60 -7.31 -4.97 6.48
N THR A 61 -6.78 -4.85 5.27
CA THR A 61 -5.34 -4.67 5.03
C THR A 61 -5.12 -3.58 4.01
N LEU A 62 -4.55 -2.45 4.41
CA LEU A 62 -4.25 -1.28 3.58
C LEU A 62 -2.74 -1.17 3.32
N ILE A 63 -2.30 -1.30 2.06
CA ILE A 63 -0.88 -1.15 1.69
C ILE A 63 -0.65 0.18 0.97
N LEU A 64 -0.06 1.15 1.67
CA LEU A 64 0.39 2.42 1.10
C LEU A 64 1.74 2.21 0.41
N SER A 65 1.75 2.23 -0.93
CA SER A 65 2.96 1.96 -1.71
C SER A 65 3.46 3.24 -2.38
N THR A 66 4.60 3.77 -1.96
CA THR A 66 5.25 4.95 -2.59
C THR A 66 6.72 5.08 -2.16
N HIS A 67 7.51 5.85 -2.91
CA HIS A 67 8.92 6.13 -2.64
C HIS A 67 9.15 7.62 -2.40
N PRO A 68 8.72 8.18 -1.26
CA PRO A 68 8.85 9.60 -0.97
C PRO A 68 10.32 9.95 -0.71
N SER A 69 10.96 10.52 -1.73
CA SER A 69 12.36 10.94 -1.73
C SER A 69 12.52 12.46 -1.58
N THR A 70 11.45 13.21 -1.89
CA THR A 70 11.38 14.68 -1.79
C THR A 70 10.32 15.13 -0.79
N GLN A 71 10.40 16.40 -0.35
CA GLN A 71 9.40 16.97 0.56
C GLN A 71 8.00 16.97 -0.07
N ASP A 72 7.85 17.39 -1.33
CA ASP A 72 6.57 17.36 -2.05
C ASP A 72 5.94 15.95 -2.10
N GLN A 73 6.73 14.90 -2.31
CA GLN A 73 6.23 13.52 -2.27
C GLN A 73 5.80 13.09 -0.86
N THR A 74 6.45 13.63 0.16
CA THR A 74 6.12 13.38 1.56
C THR A 74 4.82 14.06 1.93
N ASP A 75 4.66 15.33 1.55
CA ASP A 75 3.45 16.11 1.79
C ASP A 75 2.24 15.46 1.12
N LYS A 76 2.41 14.98 -0.13
CA LYS A 76 1.36 14.22 -0.85
C LYS A 76 0.97 12.93 -0.14
N LEU A 77 1.94 12.20 0.39
CA LEU A 77 1.68 10.98 1.16
C LEU A 77 0.94 11.30 2.46
N GLU A 78 1.34 12.35 3.17
CA GLU A 78 0.67 12.80 4.39
C GLU A 78 -0.77 13.25 4.11
N MET A 79 -0.99 14.00 3.04
CA MET A 79 -2.34 14.39 2.60
C MET A 79 -3.21 13.17 2.29
N ALA A 80 -2.67 12.17 1.60
CA ALA A 80 -3.39 10.93 1.32
C ALA A 80 -3.70 10.16 2.62
N ALA A 81 -2.73 10.03 3.53
CA ALA A 81 -2.93 9.38 4.83
C ALA A 81 -4.02 10.09 5.65
N ARG A 82 -4.01 11.43 5.67
CA ARG A 82 -5.04 12.26 6.29
C ARG A 82 -6.42 12.04 5.67
N GLY A 83 -6.50 11.93 4.35
CA GLY A 83 -7.77 11.69 3.64
C GLY A 83 -8.35 10.29 3.89
N LEU A 84 -7.48 9.29 4.09
CA LEU A 84 -7.87 7.90 4.35
C LEU A 84 -8.25 7.67 5.83
N ALA A 85 -7.60 8.37 6.75
CA ALA A 85 -7.69 8.09 8.19
C ALA A 85 -9.13 8.02 8.74
N PRO A 86 -10.08 8.94 8.39
CA PRO A 86 -11.44 8.91 8.92
C PRO A 86 -12.26 7.67 8.52
N GLY A 87 -11.87 6.99 7.44
CA GLY A 87 -12.59 5.82 6.92
C GLY A 87 -12.10 4.48 7.47
N LEU A 88 -10.98 4.47 8.22
CA LEU A 88 -10.36 3.23 8.69
C LEU A 88 -11.17 2.60 9.81
N ALA A 89 -11.50 1.32 9.66
CA ALA A 89 -12.14 0.55 10.73
C ALA A 89 -11.11 0.07 11.77
N ALA A 90 -11.56 -0.13 13.01
CA ALA A 90 -10.80 -0.90 13.98
C ALA A 90 -10.53 -2.32 13.44
N GLY A 91 -9.35 -2.86 13.73
CA GLY A 91 -8.81 -4.10 13.19
C GLY A 91 -8.09 -3.95 11.85
N THR A 92 -8.08 -2.74 11.24
CA THR A 92 -7.34 -2.52 10.00
C THR A 92 -5.83 -2.65 10.23
N ARG A 93 -5.17 -3.41 9.36
CA ARG A 93 -3.72 -3.52 9.28
C ARG A 93 -3.23 -2.61 8.17
N LEU A 94 -2.34 -1.70 8.48
CA LEU A 94 -1.72 -0.80 7.54
C LEU A 94 -0.27 -1.20 7.31
N ALA A 95 0.16 -1.22 6.07
CA ALA A 95 1.55 -1.40 5.71
C ALA A 95 2.01 -0.25 4.82
N PHE A 96 3.08 0.43 5.21
CA PHE A 96 3.82 1.32 4.32
C PHE A 96 4.85 0.50 3.55
N ALA A 97 4.75 0.50 2.22
CA ALA A 97 5.66 -0.18 1.32
C ALA A 97 6.46 0.81 0.47
N GLY A 98 7.78 0.79 0.60
CA GLY A 98 8.68 1.58 -0.24
C GLY A 98 9.89 2.14 0.50
N LEU A 99 10.62 3.01 -0.19
CA LEU A 99 11.82 3.65 0.34
C LEU A 99 11.46 5.01 0.91
N CYS A 100 11.81 5.24 2.17
CA CYS A 100 11.57 6.50 2.87
C CYS A 100 12.78 6.86 3.74
N ARG A 101 12.85 8.12 4.17
CA ARG A 101 13.81 8.52 5.22
C ARG A 101 13.37 7.93 6.58
N PRO A 102 14.28 7.84 7.57
CA PRO A 102 13.92 7.44 8.92
C PRO A 102 12.75 8.26 9.49
N ASN A 103 11.96 7.66 10.39
CA ASN A 103 10.80 8.24 11.08
C ASN A 103 9.54 8.49 10.25
N TYR A 104 9.50 8.11 8.97
CA TYR A 104 8.31 8.30 8.12
C TYR A 104 7.10 7.48 8.59
N THR A 105 7.32 6.26 9.06
CA THR A 105 6.24 5.45 9.63
C THR A 105 5.72 6.04 10.94
N SER A 106 6.55 6.74 11.72
CA SER A 106 6.11 7.52 12.88
C SER A 106 5.26 8.73 12.48
N LEU A 107 5.63 9.43 11.39
CA LEU A 107 4.83 10.52 10.84
C LEU A 107 3.45 10.01 10.41
N LEU A 108 3.40 8.92 9.64
CA LEU A 108 2.15 8.29 9.22
C LEU A 108 1.28 7.86 10.40
N LYS A 109 1.89 7.26 11.43
CA LYS A 109 1.21 6.93 12.69
C LYS A 109 0.54 8.17 13.29
N ALA A 110 1.29 9.25 13.48
CA ALA A 110 0.78 10.48 14.07
C ALA A 110 -0.37 11.07 13.26
N THR A 111 -0.23 11.16 11.93
CA THR A 111 -1.28 11.66 11.04
C THR A 111 -2.55 10.81 11.16
N ILE A 112 -2.45 9.48 11.10
CA ILE A 112 -3.63 8.62 11.13
C ILE A 112 -4.31 8.64 12.50
N GLU A 113 -3.56 8.63 13.59
CA GLU A 113 -4.14 8.71 14.94
C GLU A 113 -4.85 10.05 15.15
N GLN A 114 -4.28 11.15 14.65
CA GLN A 114 -4.85 12.48 14.78
C GLN A 114 -6.17 12.64 14.00
N TYR A 115 -6.25 12.09 12.78
CA TYR A 115 -7.39 12.33 11.88
C TYR A 115 -8.39 11.16 11.80
N GLY A 116 -8.00 9.97 12.23
CA GLY A 116 -8.81 8.75 12.11
C GLY A 116 -9.55 8.35 13.38
N GLY A 117 -9.22 8.94 14.54
CA GLY A 117 -9.84 8.56 15.81
C GLY A 117 -9.52 7.13 16.27
N VAL A 118 -8.50 6.50 15.67
CA VAL A 118 -7.99 5.17 16.01
C VAL A 118 -6.62 5.28 16.65
N LYS A 119 -6.26 4.36 17.55
CA LYS A 119 -4.92 4.25 18.13
C LYS A 119 -4.13 3.12 17.48
N MET A 120 -2.91 3.39 17.02
CA MET A 120 -2.02 2.36 16.48
C MET A 120 -1.49 1.47 17.61
N GLY A 121 -1.42 0.17 17.36
CA GLY A 121 -1.08 -0.86 18.36
C GLY A 121 -2.26 -1.28 19.25
N VAL A 122 -3.41 -0.60 19.16
CA VAL A 122 -4.62 -0.91 19.93
C VAL A 122 -5.79 -1.20 19.00
N ASP A 123 -6.22 -0.19 18.24
CA ASP A 123 -7.35 -0.29 17.33
C ASP A 123 -6.90 -0.72 15.93
N THR A 124 -5.71 -0.32 15.51
CA THR A 124 -5.15 -0.65 14.19
C THR A 124 -3.67 -0.98 14.32
N HIS A 125 -3.07 -1.62 13.31
CA HIS A 125 -1.64 -1.92 13.31
C HIS A 125 -0.96 -1.23 12.14
N LEU A 126 0.25 -0.69 12.36
CA LEU A 126 1.07 -0.10 11.30
C LEU A 126 2.39 -0.86 11.16
N TYR A 127 2.66 -1.28 9.94
CA TYR A 127 3.88 -1.98 9.55
C TYR A 127 4.65 -1.18 8.50
N TYR A 128 5.96 -1.32 8.52
CA TYR A 128 6.88 -0.94 7.47
C TYR A 128 7.35 -2.17 6.73
N LEU A 129 7.26 -2.11 5.41
CA LEU A 129 7.67 -3.14 4.48
C LEU A 129 8.62 -2.50 3.47
N PRO A 130 9.96 -2.55 3.69
CA PRO A 130 10.96 -2.07 2.74
C PRO A 130 11.00 -2.97 1.49
N MET A 131 9.89 -3.04 0.75
CA MET A 131 9.80 -3.76 -0.51
C MET A 131 10.34 -2.88 -1.62
N PHE A 132 11.37 -3.39 -2.28
CA PHE A 132 11.85 -2.89 -3.55
C PHE A 132 11.60 -3.98 -4.58
N TRP A 133 10.69 -3.70 -5.52
CA TRP A 133 10.59 -4.49 -6.73
C TRP A 133 11.41 -3.78 -7.81
N SER A 134 12.47 -4.44 -8.25
CA SER A 134 13.49 -3.93 -9.15
C SER A 134 13.22 -4.23 -10.63
N GLY A 135 12.09 -4.88 -10.92
CA GLY A 135 11.73 -5.34 -12.27
C GLY A 135 12.00 -6.83 -12.49
N GLU A 136 12.39 -7.57 -11.44
CA GLU A 136 12.46 -9.02 -11.47
C GLU A 136 11.11 -9.68 -11.79
N GLY A 137 11.11 -10.93 -12.26
CA GLY A 137 9.88 -11.69 -12.47
C GLY A 137 9.07 -11.87 -11.19
N VAL A 138 7.75 -12.04 -11.31
CA VAL A 138 6.85 -12.18 -10.15
C VAL A 138 7.22 -13.39 -9.30
N GLN A 139 7.64 -14.49 -9.91
CA GLN A 139 8.12 -15.66 -9.17
C GLN A 139 9.37 -15.34 -8.33
N GLU A 140 10.37 -14.70 -8.93
CA GLU A 140 11.59 -14.32 -8.22
C GLU A 140 11.29 -13.38 -7.05
N PHE A 141 10.41 -12.39 -7.28
CA PHE A 141 9.94 -11.50 -6.23
C PHE A 141 9.22 -12.27 -5.10
N ARG A 142 8.42 -13.29 -5.44
CA ARG A 142 7.71 -14.14 -4.46
C ARG A 142 8.65 -15.01 -3.62
N GLU A 143 9.78 -15.43 -4.16
CA GLU A 143 10.73 -16.30 -3.46
C GLU A 143 11.73 -15.53 -2.57
N LYS A 144 12.01 -14.25 -2.87
CA LYS A 144 12.89 -13.42 -2.04
C LYS A 144 12.37 -13.28 -0.60
N PRO A 145 13.24 -13.35 0.43
CA PRO A 145 12.82 -13.03 1.80
C PRO A 145 12.32 -11.57 1.92
N LYS A 146 11.27 -11.35 2.71
CA LYS A 146 10.75 -10.00 2.98
C LYS A 146 10.90 -9.67 4.46
N ILE A 147 11.28 -8.43 4.74
CA ILE A 147 11.35 -7.89 6.09
C ILE A 147 10.05 -7.12 6.34
N LEU A 148 9.40 -7.40 7.47
CA LEU A 148 8.25 -6.65 7.97
C LEU A 148 8.59 -6.13 9.36
N ALA A 149 8.49 -4.82 9.56
CA ALA A 149 8.75 -4.17 10.85
C ALA A 149 7.49 -3.46 11.34
N GLY A 150 6.95 -3.81 12.50
CA GLY A 150 5.72 -3.21 13.04
C GLY A 150 5.98 -2.26 14.19
N PHE A 151 5.10 -1.28 14.39
CA PHE A 151 4.90 -0.71 15.73
C PHE A 151 4.13 -1.72 16.59
N GLU A 152 4.52 -1.83 17.86
CA GLU A 152 4.09 -2.82 18.86
C GLU A 152 2.74 -3.53 18.59
N GLY A 153 2.80 -4.86 18.63
CA GLY A 153 1.68 -5.79 18.42
C GLY A 153 2.21 -7.12 17.86
N PRO A 154 1.55 -8.27 18.12
CA PRO A 154 1.97 -9.53 17.55
C PRO A 154 1.95 -9.44 16.01
N ILE A 155 3.06 -9.83 15.38
CA ILE A 155 3.10 -10.04 13.93
C ILE A 155 2.06 -11.13 13.64
N PRO A 156 1.04 -10.88 12.79
CA PRO A 156 0.04 -11.89 12.49
C PRO A 156 0.75 -13.10 11.85
N SER A 157 0.59 -14.26 12.48
CA SER A 157 0.99 -15.58 12.00
C SER A 157 0.20 -16.00 10.77
#